data_AF-A0A7S3F6U4-F1
#
_entry.id   AF-A0A7S3F6U4-F1
#
_cell.length_a   1.000
_cell.length_b   1.000
_cell.length_c   1.000
_cell.angle_alpha   90.00
_cell.angle_beta   90.00
_cell.angle_gamma   90.00
#
_symmetry.space_group_name_H-M   'P 1'
#
loop_
_entity.id
_entity.type
_entity.pdbx_description
1 polymer ?
#
loop_
_entity_poly.entity_id
_entity_poly.type
_entity_poly.pdbx_seq_one_letter_code
_entity_poly.pdbx_strand_id
1 'polypeptide(L)'
;VHPIAVAINAHADSAGIATVEPTECTASAGLGMRCQVEGVRVVLGNRAMMAKAGLELTSAQKAAATALEHQGRTLVLLAADLGAFAAPLGCLALSDTLRPESPHVVQKLHDFGIQVWMVSGDNERAAHSFAAAAGIPRDRVVAGVLPAGKAEVVRGLQEANMTVGFVGDGVNDAPALAQADVGIAVGSGTDVAIETADVVLMRDDLADVPVAIDLARVVMARIRLNFCWAFGYNLLGVPLATGIFYPAFGLSLPPMFAGGAMALSSVSVICSSLLLRCYHPRKKYAPSSMPAFSTPDRATPDAVTPI
;
A
#
# COMPACT_ATOMS: atom_id res chain seq x y z
N VAL A 1 13.10 11.84 -13.87
CA VAL A 1 13.48 10.54 -14.49
C VAL A 1 12.19 9.78 -14.80
N HIS A 2 12.06 9.17 -15.98
CA HIS A 2 10.82 8.51 -16.40
C HIS A 2 10.73 7.07 -15.86
N PRO A 3 9.59 6.60 -15.30
CA PRO A 3 9.47 5.26 -14.71
C PRO A 3 9.86 4.12 -15.67
N ILE A 4 9.44 4.20 -16.94
CA ILE A 4 9.85 3.25 -18.00
C ILE A 4 11.37 3.14 -18.14
N ALA A 5 12.09 4.27 -18.09
CA ALA A 5 13.56 4.25 -18.20
C ALA A 5 14.21 3.58 -17.00
N VAL A 6 13.68 3.82 -15.79
CA VAL A 6 14.13 3.14 -14.56
C VAL A 6 13.94 1.63 -14.69
N ALA A 7 12.78 1.18 -15.17
CA ALA A 7 12.48 -0.24 -15.34
C ALA A 7 13.40 -0.92 -16.37
N ILE A 8 13.68 -0.26 -17.51
CA ILE A 8 14.59 -0.80 -18.53
C ILE A 8 16.02 -0.89 -17.98
N ASN A 9 16.50 0.15 -17.30
CA ASN A 9 17.86 0.16 -16.72
C ASN A 9 18.01 -0.90 -15.63
N ALA A 10 17.03 -1.02 -14.73
CA ALA A 10 17.05 -2.05 -13.69
C ALA A 10 17.13 -3.47 -14.29
N HIS A 11 16.42 -3.71 -15.40
CA HIS A 11 16.52 -4.99 -16.10
C HIS A 11 17.90 -5.20 -16.74
N ALA A 12 18.45 -4.18 -17.41
CA ALA A 12 19.78 -4.23 -18.01
C ALA A 12 20.88 -4.54 -16.97
N ASP A 13 20.82 -3.88 -15.81
CA ASP A 13 21.73 -4.12 -14.68
C ASP A 13 21.61 -5.56 -14.16
N SER A 14 20.38 -6.04 -13.95
CA SER A 14 20.13 -7.41 -13.45
C SER A 14 20.58 -8.50 -14.43
N ALA A 15 20.54 -8.20 -15.73
CA ALA A 15 20.96 -9.10 -16.80
C ALA A 15 22.47 -8.99 -17.12
N GLY A 16 23.19 -8.08 -16.46
CA GLY A 16 24.62 -7.84 -16.71
C GLY A 16 24.90 -7.27 -18.11
N ILE A 17 23.94 -6.55 -18.69
CA ILE A 17 24.09 -5.94 -20.02
C ILE A 17 24.94 -4.67 -19.86
N ALA A 18 26.07 -4.62 -20.57
CA ALA A 18 26.89 -3.42 -20.60
C ALA A 18 26.11 -2.26 -21.24
N THR A 19 26.05 -1.13 -20.55
CA THR A 19 25.39 0.08 -21.04
C THR A 19 26.41 0.98 -21.71
N VAL A 20 26.00 1.62 -22.80
CA VAL A 20 26.80 2.62 -23.51
C VAL A 20 26.15 3.99 -23.27
N GLU A 21 26.97 4.99 -22.96
CA GLU A 21 26.45 6.36 -22.81
C GLU A 21 25.98 6.91 -24.16
N PRO A 22 24.71 7.29 -24.29
CA PRO A 22 24.21 7.89 -25.51
C PRO A 22 24.65 9.35 -25.62
N THR A 23 24.93 9.81 -26.83
CA THR A 23 25.20 11.21 -27.17
C THR A 23 24.00 11.84 -27.88
N GLU A 24 23.94 13.18 -27.92
CA GLU A 24 22.91 13.93 -28.68
C GLU A 24 21.45 13.52 -28.40
N CYS A 25 21.13 13.28 -27.12
CA CYS A 25 19.77 12.89 -26.74
C CYS A 25 18.78 14.06 -26.78
N THR A 26 17.65 13.85 -27.46
CA THR A 26 16.51 14.76 -27.51
C THR A 26 15.24 14.02 -27.08
N ALA A 27 14.61 14.49 -26.00
CA ALA A 27 13.35 13.95 -25.51
C ALA A 27 12.16 14.75 -26.07
N SER A 28 11.10 14.06 -26.46
CA SER A 28 9.83 14.62 -26.91
C SER A 28 8.71 14.15 -25.98
N ALA A 29 8.13 15.09 -25.24
CA ALA A 29 7.05 14.81 -24.28
C ALA A 29 5.88 14.07 -24.95
N GLY A 30 5.41 12.99 -24.31
CA GLY A 30 4.32 12.14 -24.80
C GLY A 30 4.64 11.29 -26.03
N LEU A 31 5.88 11.32 -26.53
CA LEU A 31 6.31 10.54 -27.71
C LEU A 31 7.43 9.56 -27.38
N GLY A 32 8.54 10.06 -26.85
CA GLY A 32 9.75 9.26 -26.60
C GLY A 32 11.03 10.07 -26.69
N MET A 33 12.13 9.43 -27.08
CA MET A 33 13.46 10.03 -27.20
C MET A 33 14.18 9.60 -28.48
N ARG A 34 15.07 10.47 -28.96
CA ARG A 34 16.08 10.15 -29.98
C ARG A 34 17.44 10.39 -29.39
N CYS A 35 18.36 9.48 -29.64
CA CYS A 35 19.74 9.59 -29.17
C CYS A 35 20.67 9.01 -30.23
N GLN A 36 21.96 9.29 -30.12
CA GLN A 36 23.01 8.63 -30.87
C GLN A 36 23.72 7.64 -29.94
N VAL A 37 23.87 6.39 -30.39
CA VAL A 37 24.54 5.31 -29.66
C VAL A 37 25.54 4.68 -30.60
N GLU A 38 26.83 4.70 -30.22
CA GLU A 38 27.94 4.17 -31.05
C GLU A 38 27.92 4.69 -32.50
N GLY A 39 27.55 5.97 -32.69
CA GLY A 39 27.46 6.61 -34.00
C GLY A 39 26.15 6.36 -34.77
N VAL A 40 25.28 5.45 -34.31
CA VAL A 40 23.96 5.19 -34.91
C VAL A 40 22.90 6.03 -34.24
N ARG A 41 22.07 6.74 -35.02
CA ARG A 41 20.89 7.42 -34.48
C ARG A 41 19.80 6.40 -34.18
N VAL A 42 19.27 6.45 -32.97
CA VAL A 42 18.26 5.52 -32.46
C VAL A 42 17.06 6.30 -31.96
N VAL A 43 15.87 5.77 -32.22
CA VAL A 43 14.59 6.32 -31.79
C VAL A 43 13.93 5.32 -30.86
N LEU A 44 13.56 5.76 -29.66
CA LEU A 44 12.72 5.03 -28.73
C LEU A 44 11.41 5.79 -28.50
N GLY A 45 10.28 5.11 -28.54
CA GLY A 45 9.01 5.75 -28.19
C GLY A 45 7.78 4.94 -28.55
N ASN A 46 6.64 5.60 -28.49
CA ASN A 46 5.35 5.02 -28.86
C ASN A 46 5.14 4.99 -30.39
N ARG A 47 3.98 4.49 -30.82
CA ARG A 47 3.61 4.42 -32.25
C ARG A 47 3.65 5.77 -32.95
N ALA A 48 3.27 6.86 -32.27
CA ALA A 48 3.31 8.20 -32.82
C ALA A 48 4.75 8.69 -33.05
N MET A 49 5.69 8.33 -32.18
CA MET A 49 7.11 8.61 -32.36
C MET A 49 7.69 7.88 -33.58
N MET A 50 7.29 6.62 -33.80
CA MET A 50 7.69 5.84 -34.98
C MET A 50 7.15 6.46 -36.27
N ALA A 51 5.86 6.83 -36.30
CA ALA A 51 5.26 7.51 -37.44
C ALA A 51 5.96 8.84 -37.76
N LYS A 52 6.31 9.63 -36.73
CA LYS A 52 7.08 10.89 -36.87
C LYS A 52 8.52 10.66 -37.33
N ALA A 53 9.07 9.46 -37.16
CA ALA A 53 10.36 9.05 -37.70
C ALA A 53 10.27 8.51 -39.13
N GLY A 54 9.09 8.55 -39.76
CA GLY A 54 8.86 8.00 -41.10
C GLY A 54 8.83 6.47 -41.12
N LEU A 55 8.64 5.83 -39.96
CA LEU A 55 8.61 4.38 -39.84
C LEU A 55 7.16 3.88 -39.86
N GLU A 56 6.78 3.27 -40.98
CA GLU A 56 5.53 2.53 -41.06
C GLU A 56 5.75 1.08 -40.60
N LEU A 57 5.13 0.72 -39.47
CA LEU A 57 5.09 -0.67 -39.03
C LEU A 57 4.28 -1.50 -40.04
N THR A 58 4.79 -2.68 -40.39
CA THR A 58 4.07 -3.67 -41.21
C THR A 58 2.79 -4.13 -40.50
N SER A 59 1.85 -4.70 -41.27
CA SER A 59 0.61 -5.26 -40.70
C SER A 59 0.89 -6.31 -39.61
N ALA A 60 1.90 -7.17 -39.81
CA ALA A 60 2.32 -8.16 -38.83
C ALA A 60 2.87 -7.52 -37.53
N GLN A 61 3.71 -6.49 -37.63
CA GLN A 61 4.24 -5.76 -36.47
C GLN A 61 3.14 -4.99 -35.72
N LYS A 62 2.19 -4.38 -36.45
CA LYS A 62 1.01 -3.73 -35.87
C LYS A 62 0.14 -4.73 -35.12
N ALA A 63 -0.05 -5.93 -35.67
CA ALA A 63 -0.81 -6.99 -35.00
C ALA A 63 -0.10 -7.48 -33.73
N ALA A 64 1.21 -7.71 -33.79
CA ALA A 64 2.00 -8.13 -32.63
C ALA A 64 2.03 -7.08 -31.51
N ALA A 65 2.21 -5.81 -31.87
CA ALA A 65 2.18 -4.70 -30.91
C ALA A 65 0.80 -4.59 -30.23
N THR A 66 -0.26 -4.65 -31.02
CA THR A 66 -1.64 -4.62 -30.51
C THR A 66 -1.94 -5.81 -29.61
N ALA A 67 -1.43 -7.00 -29.93
CA ALA A 67 -1.58 -8.19 -29.09
C ALA A 67 -0.89 -8.05 -27.72
N LEU A 68 0.28 -7.41 -27.65
CA LEU A 68 0.99 -7.15 -26.40
C LEU A 68 0.31 -6.05 -25.58
N GLU A 69 -0.15 -4.97 -26.22
CA GLU A 69 -0.95 -3.92 -25.57
C GLU A 69 -2.26 -4.50 -24.99
N HIS A 70 -2.93 -5.40 -25.71
CA HIS A 70 -4.11 -6.12 -25.20
C HIS A 70 -3.81 -7.03 -24.01
N GLN A 71 -2.55 -7.35 -23.74
CA GLN A 71 -2.13 -8.05 -22.53
C GLN A 71 -1.84 -7.09 -21.37
N GLY A 72 -2.15 -5.80 -21.51
CA GLY A 72 -1.89 -4.78 -20.49
C GLY A 72 -0.42 -4.34 -20.44
N ARG A 73 0.35 -4.61 -21.49
CA ARG A 73 1.78 -4.25 -21.51
C ARG A 73 1.97 -2.86 -22.11
N THR A 74 2.81 -2.06 -21.48
CA THR A 74 3.31 -0.81 -22.03
C THR A 74 4.41 -1.09 -23.04
N LEU A 75 4.19 -0.70 -24.29
CA LEU A 75 5.12 -0.96 -25.39
C LEU A 75 6.01 0.25 -25.68
N VAL A 76 7.32 0.01 -25.75
CA VAL A 76 8.33 0.95 -26.24
C VAL A 76 8.93 0.37 -27.50
N LEU A 77 8.76 1.06 -28.62
CA LEU A 77 9.30 0.67 -29.91
C LEU A 77 10.70 1.24 -30.09
N LEU A 78 11.60 0.45 -30.68
CA LEU A 78 12.98 0.81 -30.95
C LEU A 78 13.23 0.76 -32.46
N ALA A 79 13.83 1.81 -33.00
CA ALA A 79 14.20 1.90 -34.41
C ALA A 79 15.55 2.59 -34.60
N ALA A 80 16.30 2.15 -35.63
CA ALA A 80 17.46 2.87 -36.12
C ALA A 80 17.02 3.93 -37.12
N ASP A 81 17.42 5.18 -36.92
CA ASP A 81 17.24 6.28 -37.86
C ASP A 81 18.47 6.34 -38.78
N LEU A 82 18.30 5.86 -40.02
CA LEU A 82 19.34 5.84 -41.04
C LEU A 82 19.28 7.09 -41.94
N GLY A 83 18.57 8.14 -41.51
CA GLY A 83 18.41 9.40 -42.22
C GLY A 83 17.33 9.36 -43.30
N ALA A 84 17.48 8.51 -44.32
CA ALA A 84 16.52 8.41 -45.43
C ALA A 84 15.30 7.53 -45.09
N PHE A 85 15.48 6.57 -44.18
CA PHE A 85 14.44 5.70 -43.67
C PHE A 85 14.81 5.28 -42.24
N ALA A 86 13.80 4.90 -41.46
CA ALA A 86 14.02 4.29 -40.16
C ALA A 86 13.73 2.79 -40.25
N ALA A 87 14.59 1.97 -39.64
CA ALA A 87 14.45 0.51 -39.61
C ALA A 87 14.04 0.05 -38.20
N PRO A 88 12.93 -0.71 -38.04
CA PRO A 88 12.51 -1.19 -36.74
C PRO A 88 13.50 -2.24 -36.24
N LEU A 89 14.06 -2.02 -35.06
CA LEU A 89 15.00 -2.94 -34.41
C LEU A 89 14.27 -3.92 -33.49
N GLY A 90 13.18 -3.48 -32.86
CA GLY A 90 12.41 -4.32 -31.96
C GLY A 90 11.44 -3.53 -31.08
N CYS A 91 10.95 -4.19 -30.04
CA CYS A 91 10.12 -3.55 -29.03
C CYS A 91 10.43 -4.11 -27.65
N LEU A 92 10.29 -3.27 -26.64
CA LEU A 92 10.33 -3.62 -25.23
C LEU A 92 8.90 -3.55 -24.72
N ALA A 93 8.41 -4.65 -24.13
CA ALA A 93 7.10 -4.71 -23.53
C ALA A 93 7.26 -4.76 -22.01
N LEU A 94 6.87 -3.67 -21.35
CA LEU A 94 6.88 -3.55 -19.90
C LEU A 94 5.52 -3.97 -19.36
N SER A 95 5.52 -4.65 -18.23
CA SER A 95 4.30 -4.96 -17.48
C SER A 95 4.57 -4.74 -16.01
N ASP A 96 3.54 -4.37 -15.27
CA ASP A 96 3.61 -4.43 -13.83
C ASP A 96 3.85 -5.87 -13.37
N THR A 97 4.50 -6.01 -12.23
CA THR A 97 4.76 -7.32 -11.62
C THR A 97 4.05 -7.36 -10.28
N LEU A 98 3.52 -8.53 -9.94
CA LEU A 98 2.96 -8.73 -8.61
C LEU A 98 4.09 -8.62 -7.58
N ARG A 99 3.86 -7.85 -6.52
CA ARG A 99 4.84 -7.78 -5.42
C ARG A 99 5.05 -9.18 -4.83
N PRO A 100 6.30 -9.63 -4.60
CA PRO A 100 6.59 -10.99 -4.16
C PRO A 100 5.85 -11.42 -2.88
N GLU A 101 5.58 -10.49 -1.98
CA GLU A 101 4.89 -10.70 -0.72
C GLU A 101 3.36 -10.85 -0.86
N SER A 102 2.76 -10.44 -1.99
CA SER A 102 1.31 -10.36 -2.16
C SER A 102 0.58 -11.69 -1.86
N PRO A 103 1.02 -12.86 -2.35
CA PRO A 103 0.32 -14.11 -2.08
C PRO A 103 0.29 -14.46 -0.58
N HIS A 104 1.39 -14.14 0.12
CA HIS A 104 1.47 -14.34 1.57
C HIS A 104 0.53 -13.40 2.32
N VAL A 105 0.47 -12.13 1.92
CA VAL A 105 -0.41 -11.12 2.52
C VAL A 105 -1.89 -11.50 2.34
N VAL A 106 -2.30 -11.87 1.12
CA VAL A 106 -3.67 -12.29 0.82
C VAL A 106 -4.06 -13.52 1.64
N GLN A 107 -3.21 -14.55 1.67
CA GLN A 107 -3.44 -15.72 2.50
C GLN A 107 -3.63 -15.33 3.97
N LYS A 108 -2.88 -14.34 4.44
CA LYS A 108 -2.92 -13.96 5.84
C LYS A 108 -4.15 -13.15 6.24
N LEU A 109 -4.63 -12.30 5.34
CA LEU A 109 -5.93 -11.65 5.48
C LEU A 109 -7.07 -12.68 5.47
N HIS A 110 -6.98 -13.73 4.65
CA HIS A 110 -7.93 -14.85 4.71
C HIS A 110 -7.88 -15.60 6.05
N ASP A 111 -6.70 -15.86 6.62
CA ASP A 111 -6.58 -16.45 7.97
C ASP A 111 -7.20 -15.57 9.06
N PHE A 112 -7.27 -14.25 8.82
CA PHE A 112 -7.96 -13.29 9.68
C PHE A 112 -9.47 -13.24 9.48
N GLY A 113 -10.01 -14.03 8.55
CA GLY A 113 -11.42 -14.04 8.16
C GLY A 113 -11.82 -12.84 7.29
N ILE A 114 -10.86 -12.13 6.70
CA ILE A 114 -11.10 -10.94 5.88
C ILE A 114 -11.16 -11.36 4.41
N GLN A 115 -12.19 -10.91 3.70
CA GLN A 115 -12.29 -11.15 2.25
C GLN A 115 -11.43 -10.15 1.49
N VAL A 116 -10.56 -10.63 0.61
CA VAL A 116 -9.73 -9.77 -0.24
C VAL A 116 -10.38 -9.63 -1.61
N TRP A 117 -10.48 -8.38 -2.07
CA TRP A 117 -10.95 -7.99 -3.39
C TRP A 117 -9.83 -7.26 -4.13
N MET A 118 -9.80 -7.39 -5.45
CA MET A 118 -8.86 -6.66 -6.31
C MET A 118 -9.64 -5.75 -7.26
N VAL A 119 -9.32 -4.45 -7.24
CA VAL A 119 -9.92 -3.45 -8.13
C VAL A 119 -8.81 -2.84 -8.98
N SER A 120 -8.85 -3.05 -10.30
CA SER A 120 -7.83 -2.57 -11.23
C SER A 120 -8.43 -1.81 -12.42
N GLY A 121 -7.67 -0.85 -12.93
CA GLY A 121 -7.94 -0.19 -14.21
C GLY A 121 -7.47 -1.02 -15.42
N ASP A 122 -6.69 -2.08 -15.20
CA ASP A 122 -6.22 -2.97 -16.25
C ASP A 122 -7.35 -3.78 -16.87
N ASN A 123 -7.11 -4.33 -18.05
CA ASN A 123 -8.06 -5.26 -18.67
C ASN A 123 -8.28 -6.53 -17.83
N GLU A 124 -9.42 -7.17 -18.04
CA GLU A 124 -9.84 -8.36 -17.30
C GLU A 124 -8.79 -9.48 -17.30
N ARG A 125 -8.12 -9.71 -18.44
CA ARG A 125 -7.15 -10.81 -18.56
C ARG A 125 -5.94 -10.59 -17.65
N ALA A 126 -5.38 -9.39 -17.66
CA ALA A 126 -4.25 -9.01 -16.80
C ALA A 126 -4.67 -9.07 -15.33
N ALA A 127 -5.78 -8.43 -14.99
CA ALA A 127 -6.31 -8.40 -13.63
C ALA A 127 -6.54 -9.82 -13.07
N HIS A 128 -7.24 -10.70 -13.80
CA HIS A 128 -7.45 -12.07 -13.34
C HIS A 128 -6.16 -12.88 -13.22
N SER A 129 -5.14 -12.61 -14.04
CA SER A 129 -3.83 -13.25 -13.93
C SER A 129 -3.12 -12.84 -12.63
N PHE A 130 -3.14 -11.55 -12.28
CA PHE A 130 -2.57 -11.06 -11.03
C PHE A 130 -3.32 -11.58 -9.80
N ALA A 131 -4.65 -11.52 -9.83
CA ALA A 131 -5.49 -12.07 -8.76
C ALA A 131 -5.22 -13.55 -8.53
N ALA A 132 -5.16 -14.35 -9.60
CA ALA A 132 -4.87 -15.77 -9.49
C ALA A 132 -3.48 -16.03 -8.86
N ALA A 133 -2.45 -15.28 -9.27
CA ALA A 133 -1.11 -15.39 -8.71
C ALA A 133 -1.06 -14.95 -7.23
N ALA A 134 -1.88 -13.97 -6.84
CA ALA A 134 -2.02 -13.51 -5.45
C ALA A 134 -2.93 -14.40 -4.58
N GLY A 135 -3.67 -15.35 -5.16
CA GLY A 135 -4.62 -16.21 -4.44
C GLY A 135 -5.99 -15.56 -4.19
N ILE A 136 -6.38 -14.56 -4.99
CA ILE A 136 -7.68 -13.90 -4.96
C ILE A 136 -8.64 -14.61 -5.93
N PRO A 137 -9.85 -15.01 -5.50
CA PRO A 137 -10.78 -15.74 -6.35
C PRO A 137 -11.39 -14.81 -7.41
N ARG A 138 -11.78 -15.38 -8.56
CA ARG A 138 -12.19 -14.61 -9.75
C ARG A 138 -13.43 -13.75 -9.55
N ASP A 139 -14.36 -14.17 -8.71
CA ASP A 139 -15.58 -13.44 -8.34
C ASP A 139 -15.30 -12.17 -7.52
N ARG A 140 -14.06 -12.00 -7.02
CA ARG A 140 -13.63 -10.84 -6.23
C ARG A 140 -12.65 -9.94 -6.98
N VAL A 141 -12.71 -9.96 -8.31
CA VAL A 141 -11.87 -9.14 -9.18
C VAL A 141 -12.76 -8.22 -10.00
N VAL A 142 -12.53 -6.92 -9.88
CA VAL A 142 -13.18 -5.90 -10.71
C VAL A 142 -12.09 -5.23 -11.56
N ALA A 143 -12.19 -5.38 -12.87
CA ALA A 143 -11.18 -4.91 -13.82
C ALA A 143 -11.75 -3.82 -14.74
N GLY A 144 -10.87 -3.07 -15.42
CA GLY A 144 -11.24 -2.01 -16.34
C GLY A 144 -11.90 -0.80 -15.69
N VAL A 145 -11.67 -0.58 -14.39
CA VAL A 145 -12.35 0.44 -13.61
C VAL A 145 -11.61 1.77 -13.67
N LEU A 146 -12.30 2.84 -14.02
CA LEU A 146 -11.77 4.21 -13.96
C LEU A 146 -11.55 4.65 -12.49
N PRO A 147 -10.69 5.65 -12.20
CA PRO A 147 -10.45 6.13 -10.83
C PRO A 147 -11.73 6.41 -10.03
N ALA A 148 -12.72 7.08 -10.63
CA ALA A 148 -14.02 7.34 -10.00
C ALA A 148 -14.84 6.06 -9.74
N GLY A 149 -14.74 5.07 -10.64
CA GLY A 149 -15.43 3.79 -10.48
C GLY A 149 -14.88 2.94 -9.34
N LYS A 150 -13.62 3.15 -8.92
CA LYS A 150 -13.06 2.44 -7.76
C LYS A 150 -13.82 2.76 -6.48
N ALA A 151 -14.21 4.03 -6.28
CA ALA A 151 -15.03 4.45 -5.15
C ALA A 151 -16.45 3.85 -5.22
N GLU A 152 -17.04 3.71 -6.41
CA GLU A 152 -18.34 3.06 -6.57
C GLU A 152 -18.30 1.58 -6.18
N VAL A 153 -17.21 0.87 -6.49
CA VAL A 153 -17.00 -0.52 -6.04
C VAL A 153 -16.97 -0.59 -4.52
N VAL A 154 -16.22 0.31 -3.86
CA VAL A 154 -16.17 0.39 -2.39
C VAL A 154 -17.56 0.64 -1.81
N ARG A 155 -18.29 1.61 -2.37
CA ARG A 155 -19.67 1.93 -1.94
C ARG A 155 -20.60 0.73 -2.11
N GLY A 156 -20.52 0.01 -3.23
CA GLY A 156 -21.34 -1.18 -3.46
C GLY A 156 -21.10 -2.30 -2.45
N LEU A 157 -19.84 -2.49 -2.02
CA LEU A 157 -19.50 -3.44 -0.95
C LEU A 157 -20.02 -2.97 0.41
N GLN A 158 -19.97 -1.67 0.70
CA GLN A 158 -20.54 -1.09 1.93
C GLN A 158 -22.07 -1.22 1.97
N GLU A 159 -22.76 -0.99 0.84
CA GLU A 159 -24.21 -1.19 0.70
C GLU A 159 -24.61 -2.66 0.92
N ALA A 160 -23.69 -3.60 0.66
CA ALA A 160 -23.85 -5.01 1.01
C ALA A 160 -23.57 -5.32 2.51
N ASN A 161 -23.54 -4.31 3.38
CA ASN A 161 -23.23 -4.38 4.81
C ASN A 161 -21.83 -4.93 5.13
N MET A 162 -20.85 -4.73 4.25
CA MET A 162 -19.46 -5.05 4.52
C MET A 162 -18.73 -3.82 5.08
N THR A 163 -17.87 -4.01 6.08
CA THR A 163 -16.88 -3.00 6.46
C THR A 163 -15.69 -3.13 5.53
N VAL A 164 -15.34 -2.07 4.81
CA VAL A 164 -14.38 -2.09 3.71
C VAL A 164 -13.13 -1.30 4.10
N GLY A 165 -11.99 -2.00 4.11
CA GLY A 165 -10.68 -1.35 4.08
C GLY A 165 -10.15 -1.29 2.64
N PHE A 166 -9.72 -0.12 2.18
CA PHE A 166 -9.16 0.04 0.83
C PHE A 166 -7.66 0.33 0.91
N VAL A 167 -6.86 -0.40 0.12
CA VAL A 167 -5.39 -0.25 0.08
C VAL A 167 -4.98 0.26 -1.30
N GLY A 168 -4.24 1.38 -1.37
CA GLY A 168 -3.84 2.00 -2.64
C GLY A 168 -2.59 2.89 -2.54
N ASP A 169 -2.10 3.39 -3.68
CA ASP A 169 -0.95 4.31 -3.77
C ASP A 169 -1.35 5.79 -3.64
N GLY A 170 -2.66 6.05 -3.74
CA GLY A 170 -3.36 7.29 -3.41
C GLY A 170 -3.30 8.43 -4.43
N VAL A 171 -2.64 8.27 -5.59
CA VAL A 171 -2.78 9.25 -6.69
C VAL A 171 -4.08 9.01 -7.43
N ASN A 172 -4.27 7.80 -7.93
CA ASN A 172 -5.47 7.40 -8.68
C ASN A 172 -6.57 6.84 -7.77
N ASP A 173 -6.23 6.61 -6.50
CA ASP A 173 -7.03 5.87 -5.54
C ASP A 173 -7.63 6.75 -4.44
N ALA A 174 -7.31 8.05 -4.40
CA ALA A 174 -7.79 8.97 -3.36
C ALA A 174 -9.32 8.93 -3.16
N PRO A 175 -10.17 8.94 -4.21
CA PRO A 175 -11.62 8.84 -4.02
C PRO A 175 -12.06 7.53 -3.35
N ALA A 176 -11.38 6.41 -3.65
CA ALA A 176 -11.68 5.11 -3.06
C ALA A 176 -11.16 4.99 -1.62
N LEU A 177 -9.99 5.58 -1.33
CA LEU A 177 -9.45 5.71 0.03
C LEU A 177 -10.40 6.50 0.93
N ALA A 178 -10.93 7.62 0.45
CA ALA A 178 -11.89 8.44 1.19
C ALA A 178 -13.26 7.78 1.39
N GLN A 179 -13.69 6.94 0.44
CA GLN A 179 -14.98 6.25 0.51
C GLN A 179 -14.96 5.04 1.46
N ALA A 180 -13.79 4.43 1.67
CA ALA A 180 -13.64 3.26 2.51
C ALA A 180 -13.92 3.56 3.99
N ASP A 181 -14.28 2.54 4.77
CA ASP A 181 -14.39 2.68 6.23
C ASP A 181 -13.00 2.89 6.85
N VAL A 182 -11.96 2.35 6.20
CA VAL A 182 -10.55 2.60 6.52
C VAL A 182 -9.74 2.67 5.22
N GLY A 183 -9.24 3.86 4.87
CA GLY A 183 -8.30 4.06 3.78
C GLY A 183 -6.86 3.80 4.23
N ILE A 184 -6.12 2.93 3.52
CA ILE A 184 -4.73 2.59 3.81
C ILE A 184 -3.86 2.94 2.58
N ALA A 185 -2.99 3.93 2.72
CA ALA A 185 -2.01 4.26 1.69
C ALA A 185 -0.70 3.47 1.89
N VAL A 186 -0.10 2.99 0.81
CA VAL A 186 1.18 2.23 0.84
C VAL A 186 2.34 3.07 0.30
N GLY A 187 3.47 3.05 0.99
CA GLY A 187 4.71 3.74 0.60
C GLY A 187 4.70 5.23 0.94
N SER A 188 5.69 5.96 0.42
CA SER A 188 5.76 7.43 0.49
C SER A 188 4.74 8.05 -0.48
N GLY A 189 3.45 7.76 -0.24
CA GLY A 189 2.35 8.22 -1.07
C GLY A 189 2.49 9.71 -1.37
N THR A 190 2.03 10.11 -2.55
CA THR A 190 1.95 11.54 -2.90
C THR A 190 1.21 12.31 -1.81
N ASP A 191 1.47 13.61 -1.65
CA ASP A 191 0.83 14.44 -0.60
C ASP A 191 -0.70 14.24 -0.51
N VAL A 192 -1.35 14.05 -1.66
CA VAL A 192 -2.79 13.77 -1.79
C VAL A 192 -3.21 12.47 -1.07
N ALA A 193 -2.40 11.42 -1.16
CA ALA A 193 -2.63 10.14 -0.52
C ALA A 193 -2.54 10.24 1.01
N ILE A 194 -1.54 11.00 1.49
CA ILE A 194 -1.30 11.23 2.92
C ILE A 194 -2.44 12.03 3.54
N GLU A 195 -3.00 12.99 2.80
CA GLU A 195 -4.13 13.80 3.28
C GLU A 195 -5.45 13.02 3.30
N THR A 196 -5.59 12.01 2.44
CA THR A 196 -6.86 11.30 2.24
C THR A 196 -6.99 10.00 3.03
N ALA A 197 -5.88 9.31 3.34
CA ALA A 197 -5.90 8.00 3.99
C ALA A 197 -5.92 8.11 5.53
N ASP A 198 -6.64 7.21 6.19
CA ASP A 198 -6.65 7.09 7.66
C ASP A 198 -5.34 6.50 8.20
N VAL A 199 -4.70 5.62 7.41
CA VAL A 199 -3.45 4.95 7.75
C VAL A 199 -2.47 5.07 6.58
N VAL A 200 -1.25 5.51 6.88
CA VAL A 200 -0.17 5.60 5.89
C VAL A 200 0.95 4.65 6.29
N LEU A 201 1.25 3.68 5.43
CA LEU A 201 2.36 2.75 5.60
C LEU A 201 3.64 3.37 5.04
N MET A 202 4.58 3.68 5.93
CA MET A 202 5.83 4.36 5.55
C MET A 202 6.71 3.52 4.62
N ARG A 203 6.67 2.19 4.78
CA ARG A 203 7.41 1.26 3.91
C ARG A 203 6.56 0.92 2.69
N ASP A 204 7.23 0.71 1.57
CA ASP A 204 6.61 0.19 0.36
C ASP A 204 6.51 -1.35 0.42
N ASP A 205 5.88 -1.88 1.48
CA ASP A 205 5.76 -3.31 1.77
C ASP A 205 4.33 -3.66 2.19
N LEU A 206 3.67 -4.53 1.42
CA LEU A 206 2.29 -4.92 1.72
C LEU A 206 2.16 -5.76 3.00
N ALA A 207 3.25 -6.31 3.53
CA ALA A 207 3.26 -7.06 4.78
C ALA A 207 2.85 -6.21 6.00
N ASP A 208 2.96 -4.88 5.91
CA ASP A 208 2.58 -3.98 6.99
C ASP A 208 1.05 -3.86 7.15
N VAL A 209 0.26 -4.16 6.12
CA VAL A 209 -1.22 -4.18 6.19
C VAL A 209 -1.74 -5.18 7.23
N PRO A 210 -1.41 -6.50 7.17
CA PRO A 210 -1.86 -7.44 8.18
C PRO A 210 -1.26 -7.15 9.56
N VAL A 211 -0.07 -6.55 9.65
CA VAL A 211 0.53 -6.12 10.93
C VAL A 211 -0.30 -5.02 11.57
N ALA A 212 -0.73 -4.02 10.80
CA ALA A 212 -1.59 -2.94 11.29
C ALA A 212 -2.94 -3.48 11.79
N ILE A 213 -3.54 -4.43 11.06
CA ILE A 213 -4.80 -5.07 11.46
C ILE A 213 -4.62 -5.92 12.74
N ASP A 214 -3.54 -6.68 12.86
CA ASP A 214 -3.25 -7.47 14.06
C ASP A 214 -3.05 -6.55 15.28
N LEU A 215 -2.29 -5.46 15.11
CA LEU A 215 -2.09 -4.46 16.15
C LEU A 215 -3.42 -3.84 16.58
N ALA A 216 -4.28 -3.44 15.64
CA ALA A 216 -5.60 -2.89 15.93
C ALA A 216 -6.45 -3.88 16.75
N ARG A 217 -6.43 -5.18 16.42
CA ARG A 217 -7.13 -6.22 17.18
C ARG A 217 -6.59 -6.36 18.60
N VAL A 218 -5.27 -6.34 18.77
CA VAL A 218 -4.63 -6.40 20.11
C VAL A 218 -4.99 -5.18 20.95
N VAL A 219 -4.96 -3.97 20.36
CA VAL A 219 -5.35 -2.73 21.04
C VAL A 219 -6.82 -2.80 21.44
N MET A 220 -7.72 -3.21 20.54
CA MET A 220 -9.15 -3.31 20.84
C MET A 220 -9.46 -4.37 21.91
N ALA A 221 -8.75 -5.49 21.92
CA ALA A 221 -8.90 -6.50 22.97
C ALA A 221 -8.54 -5.94 24.36
N ARG A 222 -7.47 -5.14 24.45
CA ARG A 222 -7.07 -4.48 25.70
C ARG A 222 -8.03 -3.38 26.12
N ILE A 223 -8.54 -2.58 25.17
CA ILE A 223 -9.57 -1.58 25.45
C ILE A 223 -10.82 -2.27 26.03
N ARG A 224 -11.28 -3.37 25.42
CA ARG A 224 -12.41 -4.15 25.94
C ARG A 224 -12.13 -4.68 27.35
N LEU A 225 -10.93 -5.21 27.61
CA LEU A 225 -10.55 -5.69 28.95
C LEU A 225 -10.59 -4.55 29.98
N ASN A 226 -9.95 -3.42 29.67
CA ASN A 226 -9.93 -2.25 30.55
C ASN A 226 -11.35 -1.71 30.79
N PHE A 227 -12.19 -1.70 29.76
CA PHE A 227 -13.59 -1.28 29.86
C PHE A 227 -14.41 -2.25 30.72
N CYS A 228 -14.25 -3.57 30.54
CA CYS A 228 -14.92 -4.57 31.38
C CYS A 228 -14.54 -4.43 32.86
N TRP A 229 -13.26 -4.22 33.16
CA TRP A 229 -12.82 -3.93 34.52
C TRP A 229 -13.44 -2.64 35.04
N ALA A 230 -13.43 -1.59 34.22
CA ALA A 230 -13.94 -0.30 34.62
C ALA A 230 -15.45 -0.31 34.91
N PHE A 231 -16.19 -0.98 34.05
CA PHE A 231 -17.62 -1.16 34.21
C PHE A 231 -17.95 -2.06 35.40
N GLY A 232 -17.22 -3.17 35.57
CA GLY A 232 -17.45 -4.14 36.65
C GLY A 232 -17.34 -3.52 38.05
N TYR A 233 -16.31 -2.71 38.31
CA TYR A 233 -16.18 -2.07 39.62
C TYR A 233 -17.28 -1.02 39.86
N ASN A 234 -17.68 -0.26 38.83
CA ASN A 234 -18.75 0.73 38.95
C ASN A 234 -20.11 0.07 39.19
N LEU A 235 -20.37 -1.03 38.48
CA LEU A 235 -21.60 -1.82 38.63
C LEU A 235 -21.75 -2.39 40.04
N LEU A 236 -20.65 -2.77 40.70
CA LEU A 236 -20.65 -3.22 42.09
C LEU A 236 -20.65 -2.05 43.10
N GLY A 237 -19.89 -0.99 42.79
CA GLY A 237 -19.69 0.15 43.68
C GLY A 237 -20.93 1.00 43.88
N VAL A 238 -21.71 1.24 42.81
CA VAL A 238 -22.92 2.11 42.88
C VAL A 238 -24.02 1.50 43.77
N PRO A 239 -24.43 0.23 43.64
CA PRO A 239 -25.38 -0.42 44.55
C PRO A 239 -24.90 -0.42 46.01
N LEU A 240 -23.60 -0.62 46.22
CA LEU A 240 -23.01 -0.64 47.56
C LEU A 240 -22.96 0.76 48.20
N ALA A 241 -22.68 1.80 47.41
CA ALA A 241 -22.67 3.19 47.85
C ALA A 241 -24.08 3.76 48.10
N THR A 242 -25.08 3.33 47.30
CA THR A 242 -26.49 3.71 47.48
C THR A 242 -27.17 2.97 48.63
N GLY A 243 -26.47 2.04 49.30
CA GLY A 243 -26.93 1.38 50.51
C GLY A 243 -27.93 0.24 50.28
N ILE A 244 -28.01 -0.32 49.07
CA ILE A 244 -28.91 -1.44 48.76
C ILE A 244 -28.64 -2.66 49.67
N PHE A 245 -27.37 -2.87 50.05
CA PHE A 245 -26.96 -3.97 50.94
C PHE A 245 -26.96 -3.62 52.43
N TYR A 246 -27.25 -2.36 52.78
CA TYR A 246 -27.22 -1.88 54.16
C TYR A 246 -28.24 -2.58 55.08
N PRO A 247 -29.49 -2.84 54.68
CA PRO A 247 -30.48 -3.46 55.57
C PRO A 247 -30.16 -4.92 55.94
N ALA A 248 -29.48 -5.66 55.06
CA ALA A 248 -29.18 -7.08 55.25
C ALA A 248 -27.79 -7.33 55.86
N PHE A 249 -26.81 -6.47 55.56
CA PHE A 249 -25.40 -6.72 55.92
C PHE A 249 -24.72 -5.54 56.64
N GLY A 250 -25.41 -4.40 56.82
CA GLY A 250 -24.81 -3.19 57.40
C GLY A 250 -23.70 -2.57 56.55
N LEU A 251 -23.57 -2.99 55.28
CA LEU A 251 -22.50 -2.58 54.38
C LEU A 251 -22.84 -1.23 53.74
N SER A 252 -21.94 -0.26 53.90
CA SER A 252 -21.92 1.01 53.17
C SER A 252 -20.50 1.23 52.67
N LEU A 253 -20.34 1.64 51.41
CA LEU A 253 -19.00 1.88 50.83
C LEU A 253 -18.48 3.24 51.29
N PRO A 254 -17.44 3.33 52.13
CA PRO A 254 -16.90 4.61 52.55
C PRO A 254 -16.23 5.31 51.36
N PRO A 255 -16.34 6.65 51.22
CA PRO A 255 -15.76 7.39 50.10
C PRO A 255 -14.25 7.17 49.90
N MET A 256 -13.53 6.89 50.98
CA MET A 256 -12.09 6.61 50.95
C MET A 256 -11.75 5.33 50.17
N PHE A 257 -12.56 4.27 50.33
CA PHE A 257 -12.38 3.01 49.58
C PHE A 257 -12.83 3.17 48.12
N ALA A 258 -13.90 3.93 47.87
CA ALA A 258 -14.31 4.27 46.52
C ALA A 258 -13.21 5.04 45.76
N GLY A 259 -12.61 6.06 46.41
CA GLY A 259 -11.49 6.81 45.87
C GLY A 259 -10.24 5.95 45.66
N GLY A 260 -9.92 5.07 46.61
CA GLY A 260 -8.80 4.11 46.49
C GLY A 260 -8.97 3.13 45.32
N ALA A 261 -10.18 2.58 45.14
CA ALA A 261 -10.50 1.72 44.01
C ALA A 261 -10.39 2.46 42.67
N MET A 262 -10.83 3.73 42.61
CA MET A 262 -10.70 4.57 41.42
C MET A 262 -9.23 4.84 41.06
N ALA A 263 -8.38 5.09 42.06
CA ALA A 263 -6.94 5.28 41.86
C ALA A 263 -6.26 3.98 41.36
N LEU A 264 -6.54 2.84 41.99
CA LEU A 264 -6.01 1.53 41.59
C LEU A 264 -6.46 1.14 40.17
N SER A 265 -7.71 1.45 39.80
CA SER A 265 -8.21 1.23 38.45
C SER A 265 -7.38 2.00 37.41
N SER A 266 -7.13 3.29 37.63
CA SER A 266 -6.31 4.10 36.74
C SER A 266 -4.89 3.54 36.57
N VAL A 267 -4.26 3.11 37.67
CA VAL A 267 -2.92 2.47 37.62
C VAL A 267 -2.97 1.19 36.80
N SER A 268 -3.98 0.33 37.00
CA SER A 268 -4.12 -0.92 36.26
C SER A 268 -4.31 -0.71 34.75
N VAL A 269 -5.10 0.30 34.37
CA VAL A 269 -5.33 0.68 32.97
C VAL A 269 -4.04 1.24 32.35
N ILE A 270 -3.30 2.09 33.06
CA ILE A 270 -2.02 2.63 32.60
C ILE A 270 -1.01 1.49 32.41
N CYS A 271 -0.89 0.56 33.36
CA CYS A 271 -0.02 -0.62 33.23
C CYS A 271 -0.42 -1.48 32.02
N SER A 272 -1.72 -1.75 31.84
CA SER A 272 -2.27 -2.48 30.69
C SER A 272 -1.93 -1.80 29.36
N SER A 273 -2.02 -0.47 29.30
CA SER A 273 -1.63 0.32 28.13
C SER A 273 -0.12 0.31 27.90
N LEU A 274 0.70 0.41 28.95
CA LEU A 274 2.16 0.37 28.84
C LEU A 274 2.67 -1.00 28.37
N LEU A 275 1.98 -2.08 28.72
CA LEU A 275 2.27 -3.42 28.21
C LEU A 275 2.09 -3.54 26.68
N LEU A 276 1.47 -2.57 25.99
CA LEU A 276 1.44 -2.55 24.52
C LEU A 276 2.84 -2.30 23.96
N ARG A 277 3.75 -1.66 24.71
CA ARG A 277 5.15 -1.50 24.31
C ARG A 277 5.89 -2.82 24.17
N CYS A 278 5.40 -3.87 24.81
CA CYS A 278 5.96 -5.22 24.69
C CYS A 278 5.37 -6.01 23.52
N TYR A 279 4.37 -5.46 22.80
CA TYR A 279 3.85 -6.07 21.59
C TYR A 279 4.99 -6.23 20.58
N HIS A 280 5.26 -7.47 20.21
CA HIS A 280 6.12 -7.79 19.08
C HIS A 280 5.23 -8.40 18.01
N PRO A 281 5.21 -7.85 16.79
CA PRO A 281 4.56 -8.52 15.68
C PRO A 281 5.18 -9.91 15.56
N ARG A 282 4.35 -10.96 15.50
CA ARG A 282 4.86 -12.33 15.45
C ARG A 282 5.83 -12.44 14.27
N LYS A 283 6.99 -13.08 14.44
CA LYS A 283 8.04 -13.24 13.39
C LYS A 283 7.55 -13.79 12.04
N LYS A 284 6.35 -14.37 11.98
CA LYS A 284 5.65 -14.73 10.73
C LYS A 284 5.18 -13.52 9.89
N TYR A 285 5.30 -12.29 10.40
CA TYR A 285 4.87 -11.04 9.79
C TYR A 285 6.01 -10.03 9.63
N ALA A 286 7.26 -10.44 9.93
CA ALA A 286 8.38 -9.52 9.84
C ALA A 286 8.75 -9.33 8.36
N PRO A 287 8.75 -8.09 7.84
CA PRO A 287 9.39 -7.82 6.58
C PRO A 287 10.86 -8.22 6.67
N SER A 288 11.48 -8.59 5.54
CA SER A 288 12.93 -8.79 5.50
C SER A 288 13.60 -7.54 6.08
N SER A 289 14.28 -7.75 7.22
CA SER A 289 14.91 -6.78 8.13
C SER A 289 13.99 -5.70 8.75
N MET A 290 13.80 -5.80 10.07
CA MET A 290 13.55 -4.64 10.94
C MET A 290 14.89 -4.11 11.45
N PRO A 291 15.21 -2.81 11.32
CA PRO A 291 16.09 -2.15 12.26
C PRO A 291 15.32 -2.04 13.59
N ALA A 292 15.96 -2.41 14.70
CA ALA A 292 15.39 -2.24 16.02
C ALA A 292 15.03 -0.75 16.24
N PHE A 293 13.85 -0.50 16.82
CA PHE A 293 13.49 0.84 17.31
C PHE A 293 14.54 1.28 18.34
N SER A 294 15.53 2.08 17.91
CA SER A 294 16.34 2.87 18.82
C SER A 294 15.48 4.02 19.31
N THR A 295 15.19 4.05 20.60
CA THR A 295 14.65 5.24 21.28
C THR A 295 15.53 6.45 20.92
N PRO A 296 14.95 7.62 20.58
CA PRO A 296 15.75 8.80 20.32
C PRO A 296 16.52 9.16 21.60
N ASP A 297 17.84 9.21 21.46
CA ASP A 297 18.74 9.63 22.52
C ASP A 297 18.39 11.06 22.91
N ARG A 298 18.28 11.32 24.21
CA ARG A 298 18.01 12.67 24.71
C ARG A 298 19.18 13.55 24.28
N ALA A 299 18.95 14.46 23.35
CA ALA A 299 19.88 15.53 23.06
C ALA A 299 20.22 16.26 24.37
N THR A 300 21.46 16.08 24.82
CA THR A 300 22.09 16.96 25.81
C THR A 300 22.18 18.36 25.20
N PRO A 301 21.82 19.43 25.93
CA PRO A 301 21.94 20.77 25.40
C PRO A 301 23.42 21.11 25.17
N ASP A 302 23.76 21.43 23.92
CA ASP A 302 25.09 21.86 23.53
C ASP A 302 25.53 23.07 24.35
N ALA A 303 26.71 22.94 24.95
CA ALA A 303 27.42 24.03 25.57
C ALA A 303 27.85 25.03 24.49
N VAL A 304 27.30 26.24 24.59
CA VAL A 304 27.81 27.41 23.88
C VAL A 304 29.23 27.68 24.37
N THR A 305 30.21 27.60 23.47
CA THR A 305 31.57 28.13 23.71
C THR A 305 31.76 29.36 22.81
N PRO A 306 32.19 30.52 23.35
CA PRO A 306 32.37 31.73 22.55
C PRO A 306 33.80 31.81 22.02
N ILE A 307 33.96 32.06 20.71
CA ILE A 307 35.00 32.89 20.09
C ILE A 307 34.38 33.57 18.87
#